data_AF-A0A931VM98-F1
#
_entry.id   AF-A0A931VM98-F1
#
_cell.length_a   1.000
_cell.length_b   1.000
_cell.length_c   1.000
_cell.angle_alpha   90.00
_cell.angle_beta   90.00
_cell.angle_gamma   90.00
#
_symmetry.space_group_name_H-M   'P 1'
#
loop_
_entity.id
_entity.type
_entity.pdbx_description
1 polymer ?
#
loop_
_entity_poly.entity_id
_entity_poly.type
_entity_poly.pdbx_seq_one_letter_code
_entity_poly.pdbx_strand_id
1 'polypeptide(L)'
;MMFNRTSAPLLRGSRTAKITIGAVILIGVLVAGPVAEACDVAVISRKSSNTDRPIIWKNRDDSNSYFQGIRSYPARNADIGAHTCLEEVVYIINKPICGGGANESGFAVLNASVYANTNVEETLNVDVTLMKRALESCALVT
;
A
#
# COMPACT_ATOMS: atom_id res chain seq x y z
N MET A 1 43.82 -24.43 -51.48
CA MET A 1 43.15 -23.45 -50.59
C MET A 1 42.57 -24.19 -49.39
N MET A 2 43.28 -24.22 -48.27
CA MET A 2 42.78 -24.80 -47.01
C MET A 2 42.24 -23.65 -46.15
N PHE A 3 40.94 -23.69 -45.87
CA PHE A 3 40.29 -22.75 -44.94
C PHE A 3 40.69 -23.09 -43.51
N ASN A 4 41.50 -22.22 -42.90
CA ASN A 4 41.87 -22.30 -41.49
C ASN A 4 40.68 -21.86 -40.64
N ARG A 5 39.96 -22.80 -40.00
CA ARG A 5 38.92 -22.49 -39.02
C ARG A 5 39.59 -22.12 -37.70
N THR A 6 39.86 -20.84 -37.48
CA THR A 6 40.10 -20.33 -36.12
C THR A 6 38.77 -20.28 -35.37
N SER A 7 38.48 -21.36 -34.65
CA SER A 7 37.43 -21.37 -33.63
C SER A 7 37.81 -20.38 -32.53
N ALA A 8 37.06 -19.27 -32.42
CA ALA A 8 37.15 -18.36 -31.29
C ALA A 8 36.89 -19.15 -29.99
N PRO A 9 37.72 -19.00 -28.94
CA PRO A 9 37.44 -19.65 -27.67
C PRO A 9 36.18 -19.01 -27.09
N LEU A 10 35.08 -19.76 -27.10
CA LEU A 10 33.94 -19.48 -26.21
C LEU A 10 34.53 -19.30 -24.81
N LEU A 11 34.41 -18.10 -24.25
CA LEU A 11 34.83 -17.74 -22.90
C LEU A 11 34.26 -18.76 -21.91
N ARG A 12 35.04 -19.81 -21.63
CA ARG A 12 34.71 -20.87 -20.70
C ARG A 12 35.02 -20.34 -19.30
N GLY A 13 34.24 -19.36 -18.87
CA GLY A 13 34.34 -18.80 -17.53
C GLY A 13 34.33 -19.93 -16.50
N SER A 14 35.28 -19.87 -15.56
CA SER A 14 35.41 -20.82 -14.45
C SER A 14 34.04 -21.04 -13.79
N ARG A 15 33.74 -22.28 -13.39
CA ARG A 15 32.50 -22.59 -12.63
C ARG A 15 32.33 -21.65 -11.44
N THR A 16 33.44 -21.29 -10.79
CA THR A 16 33.47 -20.33 -9.69
C THR A 16 32.99 -18.95 -10.12
N ALA A 17 33.45 -18.42 -11.26
CA ALA A 17 33.04 -17.11 -11.75
C ALA A 17 31.53 -17.05 -12.09
N LYS A 18 30.98 -18.14 -12.65
CA LYS A 18 29.54 -18.24 -12.93
C LYS A 18 28.70 -18.29 -11.65
N ILE A 19 29.17 -19.02 -10.64
CA ILE A 19 28.52 -19.09 -9.32
C ILE A 19 28.56 -17.71 -8.65
N THR A 20 29.71 -17.03 -8.67
CA THR A 20 29.85 -15.69 -8.07
C THR A 20 28.94 -14.67 -8.75
N ILE A 21 28.91 -14.62 -10.09
CA ILE A 21 28.02 -13.71 -10.81
C ILE A 21 26.54 -14.04 -10.52
N GLY A 22 26.17 -15.31 -10.53
CA GLY A 22 24.82 -15.74 -10.18
C GLY A 22 24.42 -15.34 -8.76
N ALA A 23 25.33 -15.50 -7.80
CA ALA A 23 25.11 -15.08 -6.41
C ALA A 23 24.96 -13.56 -6.29
N VAL A 24 25.79 -12.77 -7.00
CA VAL A 24 25.68 -11.30 -7.01
C VAL A 24 24.36 -10.85 -7.61
N ILE A 25 23.92 -11.47 -8.71
CA ILE A 25 22.62 -11.17 -9.33
C ILE A 25 21.47 -11.52 -8.38
N LEU A 26 21.51 -12.69 -7.74
CA LEU A 26 20.49 -13.11 -6.78
C LEU A 26 20.44 -12.16 -5.57
N ILE A 27 21.59 -11.80 -4.99
CA ILE A 27 21.66 -10.85 -3.88
C ILE A 27 21.14 -9.48 -4.34
N GLY A 28 21.50 -9.02 -5.54
CA GLY A 28 20.99 -7.77 -6.11
C GLY A 28 19.46 -7.77 -6.24
N VAL A 29 18.87 -8.86 -6.74
CA VAL A 29 17.41 -9.01 -6.84
C VAL A 29 16.73 -9.08 -5.48
N LEU A 30 17.34 -9.74 -4.49
CA LEU A 30 16.79 -9.84 -3.13
C LEU A 30 16.85 -8.50 -2.37
N VAL A 31 17.89 -7.70 -2.60
CA VAL A 31 18.06 -6.39 -1.96
C VAL A 31 17.24 -5.30 -2.66
N ALA A 32 17.10 -5.38 -3.98
CA ALA A 32 16.33 -4.43 -4.79
C ALA A 32 14.93 -4.94 -5.15
N GLY A 33 14.38 -5.88 -4.37
CA GLY A 33 13.06 -6.45 -4.62
C GLY A 33 12.01 -5.35 -4.81
N PRO A 34 11.02 -5.55 -5.71
CA PRO A 34 10.02 -4.53 -5.96
C PRO A 34 9.27 -4.20 -4.67
N VAL A 35 9.06 -2.91 -4.42
CA VAL A 35 8.11 -2.46 -3.40
C VAL A 35 6.71 -2.91 -3.84
N ALA A 36 6.07 -3.74 -3.01
CA ALA A 36 4.71 -4.19 -3.25
C ALA A 36 3.77 -3.17 -2.60
N GLU A 37 3.05 -2.42 -3.43
CA GLU A 37 2.00 -1.50 -3.02
C GLU A 37 0.72 -1.90 -3.78
N ALA A 38 0.13 -3.01 -3.33
CA ALA A 38 -1.06 -3.62 -3.94
C ALA A 38 -2.25 -3.53 -2.98
N CYS A 39 -2.68 -2.30 -2.69
CA CYS A 39 -3.89 -2.10 -1.88
C CYS A 39 -5.14 -2.54 -2.66
N ASP A 40 -5.88 -3.49 -2.12
CA ASP A 40 -7.18 -3.91 -2.65
C ASP A 40 -8.31 -3.37 -1.80
N VAL A 41 -9.43 -3.03 -2.44
CA VAL A 41 -10.64 -2.59 -1.77
C VAL A 41 -11.85 -3.36 -2.27
N ALA A 42 -12.76 -3.69 -1.35
CA ALA A 42 -14.04 -4.30 -1.67
C ALA A 42 -15.16 -3.51 -0.99
N VAL A 43 -16.22 -3.26 -1.76
CA VAL A 43 -17.46 -2.67 -1.26
C VAL A 43 -18.56 -3.69 -1.46
N ILE A 44 -19.12 -4.18 -0.35
CA ILE A 44 -20.18 -5.17 -0.35
C ILE A 44 -21.46 -4.44 0.04
N SER A 45 -22.42 -4.39 -0.88
CA SER A 45 -23.71 -3.78 -0.62
C SER A 45 -24.46 -4.53 0.48
N ARG A 46 -25.37 -3.82 1.18
CA ARG A 46 -26.30 -4.43 2.13
C ARG A 46 -27.01 -5.66 1.55
N LYS A 47 -27.51 -5.56 0.31
CA LYS A 47 -28.24 -6.64 -0.38
C LYS A 47 -27.37 -7.86 -0.67
N SER A 48 -26.06 -7.66 -0.80
CA SER A 48 -25.09 -8.72 -1.09
C SER A 48 -24.47 -9.33 0.18
N SER A 49 -24.79 -8.80 1.36
CA SER A 49 -24.22 -9.22 2.64
C SER A 49 -25.17 -10.19 3.36
N ASN A 50 -24.62 -11.26 3.93
CA ASN A 50 -25.39 -12.22 4.73
C ASN A 50 -25.90 -11.65 6.07
N THR A 51 -25.46 -10.44 6.43
CA THR A 51 -25.82 -9.78 7.70
C THR A 51 -26.73 -8.57 7.50
N ASP A 52 -27.17 -8.29 6.26
CA ASP A 52 -27.90 -7.07 5.89
C ASP A 52 -27.16 -5.76 6.26
N ARG A 53 -25.84 -5.83 6.48
CA ARG A 53 -24.98 -4.67 6.75
C ARG A 53 -24.04 -4.45 5.57
N PRO A 54 -23.91 -3.20 5.08
CA PRO A 54 -22.87 -2.89 4.09
C PRO A 54 -21.49 -3.09 4.71
N ILE A 55 -20.54 -3.55 3.92
CA ILE A 55 -19.16 -3.76 4.36
C ILE A 55 -18.24 -3.02 3.38
N ILE A 56 -17.36 -2.19 3.93
CA ILE A 56 -16.18 -1.74 3.21
C ILE A 56 -14.97 -2.47 3.79
N TRP A 57 -14.12 -2.99 2.91
CA TRP A 57 -12.94 -3.74 3.29
C TRP A 57 -11.75 -3.23 2.48
N LYS A 58 -10.60 -3.20 3.12
CA LYS A 58 -9.32 -2.85 2.51
C LYS A 58 -8.28 -3.88 2.95
N ASN A 59 -7.55 -4.40 1.98
CA ASN A 59 -6.26 -5.01 2.23
C ASN A 59 -5.19 -3.91 2.16
N ARG A 60 -4.48 -3.65 3.26
CA ARG A 60 -3.38 -2.68 3.26
C ARG A 60 -2.06 -3.41 3.06
N ASP A 61 -1.53 -3.33 1.84
CA ASP A 61 -0.19 -3.81 1.50
C ASP A 61 0.75 -2.62 1.35
N ASP A 62 1.75 -2.54 2.23
CA ASP A 62 2.73 -1.46 2.29
C ASP A 62 4.01 -1.97 2.94
N SER A 63 5.00 -2.34 2.11
CA SER A 63 6.29 -2.85 2.57
C SER A 63 7.10 -1.83 3.39
N ASN A 64 6.73 -0.54 3.36
CA ASN A 64 7.38 0.52 4.12
C ASN A 64 6.70 0.75 5.48
N SER A 65 5.60 0.06 5.78
CA SER A 65 4.89 0.15 7.05
C SER A 65 5.46 -0.83 8.08
N TYR A 66 5.70 -0.35 9.29
CA TYR A 66 6.20 -1.19 10.40
C TYR A 66 5.20 -1.32 11.55
N PHE A 67 4.11 -0.57 11.50
CA PHE A 67 3.06 -0.59 12.49
C PHE A 67 1.71 -0.38 11.84
N GLN A 68 0.72 -1.16 12.26
CA GLN A 68 -0.70 -0.95 11.96
C GLN A 68 -1.51 -1.02 13.27
N GLY A 69 -2.52 -0.19 13.41
CA GLY A 69 -3.31 -0.13 14.62
C GLY A 69 -4.62 0.64 14.47
N ILE A 70 -5.35 0.73 15.57
CA ILE A 70 -6.62 1.44 15.63
C ILE A 70 -6.47 2.60 16.60
N ARG A 71 -6.88 3.80 16.19
CA ARG A 71 -6.97 4.97 17.06
C ARG A 71 -8.33 5.62 16.98
N SER A 72 -8.92 5.90 18.13
CA SER A 72 -10.15 6.67 18.24
C SER A 72 -9.84 8.14 18.52
N TYR A 73 -10.68 9.00 17.96
CA TYR A 73 -10.59 10.44 18.01
C TYR A 73 -11.93 10.99 18.53
N PRO A 74 -11.90 11.98 19.45
CA PRO A 74 -13.11 12.56 20.00
C PRO A 74 -13.90 13.31 18.92
N ALA A 75 -15.20 13.50 19.17
CA ALA A 75 -16.07 14.25 18.28
C ALA A 75 -15.59 15.70 18.10
N ARG A 76 -15.44 16.14 16.84
CA ARG A 76 -15.29 17.57 16.51
C ARG A 76 -16.63 18.23 16.19
N ASN A 77 -17.57 17.44 15.68
CA ASN A 77 -18.94 17.83 15.42
C ASN A 77 -19.85 16.89 16.23
N ALA A 78 -20.68 17.45 17.10
CA ALA A 78 -21.58 16.68 17.96
C ALA A 78 -22.64 15.91 17.16
N ASP A 79 -23.05 16.42 16.00
CA ASP A 79 -24.01 15.75 15.12
C ASP A 79 -23.39 14.54 14.41
N ILE A 80 -22.06 14.49 14.31
CA ILE A 80 -21.32 13.40 13.67
C ILE A 80 -20.83 12.36 14.68
N GLY A 81 -20.37 12.83 15.83
CA GLY A 81 -19.80 12.02 16.91
C GLY A 81 -18.31 11.74 16.74
N ALA A 82 -17.80 10.83 17.58
CA ALA A 82 -16.41 10.39 17.56
C ALA A 82 -16.13 9.54 16.30
N HIS A 83 -14.86 9.38 15.96
CA HIS A 83 -14.45 8.53 14.85
C HIS A 83 -13.23 7.70 15.18
N THR A 84 -13.05 6.62 14.44
CA THR A 84 -11.92 5.72 14.56
C THR A 84 -11.18 5.63 13.23
N CYS A 85 -9.86 5.62 13.30
CA CYS A 85 -8.96 5.43 12.17
C CYS A 85 -8.17 4.14 12.31
N LEU A 86 -8.06 3.41 11.21
CA LEU A 86 -7.03 2.41 10.97
C LEU A 86 -5.76 3.15 10.61
N GLU A 87 -4.83 3.22 11.55
CA GLU A 87 -3.56 3.92 11.40
C GLU A 87 -2.46 2.96 11.01
N GLU A 88 -1.48 3.51 10.31
CA GLU A 88 -0.21 2.86 10.07
C GLU A 88 0.94 3.84 10.27
N VAL A 89 2.15 3.33 10.46
CA VAL A 89 3.36 4.14 10.48
C VAL A 89 4.36 3.59 9.48
N VAL A 90 4.70 4.43 8.50
CA VAL A 90 5.73 4.12 7.50
C VAL A 90 7.10 4.63 7.94
N TYR A 91 8.17 3.89 7.62
CA TYR A 91 9.53 4.17 8.06
C TYR A 91 10.01 5.59 7.73
N ILE A 92 9.64 6.11 6.55
CA ILE A 92 10.15 7.39 6.04
C ILE A 92 9.46 8.58 6.73
N ILE A 93 8.16 8.48 7.00
CA ILE A 93 7.37 9.56 7.61
C ILE A 93 7.47 9.51 9.14
N ASN A 94 7.53 8.29 9.71
CA ASN A 94 7.57 8.02 11.14
C ASN A 94 6.45 8.74 11.93
N LYS A 95 5.27 8.87 11.32
CA LYS A 95 4.05 9.40 11.94
C LYS A 95 2.85 8.54 11.55
N PRO A 96 1.85 8.42 12.44
CA PRO A 96 0.63 7.68 12.12
C PRO A 96 -0.18 8.40 11.04
N ILE A 97 -0.52 7.67 9.98
CA ILE A 97 -1.41 8.11 8.91
C ILE A 97 -2.67 7.24 8.90
N CYS A 98 -3.82 7.86 8.71
CA CYS A 98 -5.11 7.18 8.71
C CYS A 98 -5.37 6.63 7.30
N GLY A 99 -5.45 5.30 7.15
CA GLY A 99 -5.72 4.62 5.88
C GLY A 99 -7.19 4.22 5.68
N GLY A 100 -8.06 4.58 6.63
CA GLY A 100 -9.49 4.33 6.60
C GLY A 100 -10.09 4.39 8.00
N GLY A 101 -11.42 4.46 8.10
CA GLY A 101 -12.09 4.64 9.37
C GLY A 101 -13.61 4.70 9.28
N ALA A 102 -14.25 4.88 10.43
CA ALA A 102 -15.68 5.08 10.56
C ALA A 102 -16.00 6.01 11.73
N ASN A 103 -17.13 6.72 11.66
CA ASN A 103 -17.64 7.57 12.72
C ASN A 103 -18.94 7.04 13.33
N GLU A 104 -19.36 7.64 14.44
CA GLU A 104 -20.56 7.24 15.19
C GLU A 104 -21.87 7.47 14.44
N SER A 105 -21.88 8.36 13.45
CA SER A 105 -23.01 8.53 12.52
C SER A 105 -23.17 7.38 11.53
N GLY A 106 -22.22 6.44 11.47
CA GLY A 106 -22.25 5.30 10.56
C GLY A 106 -21.66 5.59 9.17
N PHE A 107 -21.00 6.74 9.00
CA PHE A 107 -20.19 7.00 7.81
C PHE A 107 -18.84 6.30 7.95
N ALA A 108 -18.39 5.69 6.86
CA ALA A 108 -17.11 5.02 6.79
C ALA A 108 -16.42 5.32 5.46
N VAL A 109 -15.10 5.48 5.50
CA VAL A 109 -14.27 5.81 4.34
C VAL A 109 -12.94 5.09 4.44
N LEU A 110 -12.40 4.68 3.30
CA LEU A 110 -11.06 4.13 3.18
C LEU A 110 -10.46 4.57 1.85
N ASN A 111 -9.14 4.62 1.76
CA ASN A 111 -8.42 4.87 0.51
C ASN A 111 -7.76 3.56 0.03
N ALA A 112 -7.69 3.34 -1.27
CA ALA A 112 -6.66 2.46 -1.82
C ALA A 112 -5.50 3.38 -2.22
N SER A 113 -4.29 3.16 -1.67
CA SER A 113 -3.14 3.77 -2.35
C SER A 113 -2.91 2.97 -3.62
N VAL A 114 -3.05 3.63 -4.76
CA VAL A 114 -2.83 3.05 -6.08
C VAL A 114 -1.88 3.97 -6.82
N TYR A 115 -0.91 3.37 -7.51
CA TYR A 115 0.02 4.09 -8.36
C TYR A 115 -0.75 4.99 -9.33
N ALA A 116 -0.56 6.29 -9.21
CA ALA A 116 -1.08 7.28 -10.14
C ALA A 116 0.01 7.66 -11.16
N ASN A 117 -0.38 8.24 -12.29
CA ASN A 117 0.57 8.75 -13.29
C ASN A 117 1.53 9.82 -12.70
N THR A 118 1.13 10.43 -11.59
CA THR A 118 1.94 11.35 -10.78
C THR A 118 1.73 11.01 -9.30
N ASN A 119 2.79 10.83 -8.52
CA ASN A 119 2.72 10.53 -7.08
C ASN A 119 2.81 11.81 -6.21
N VAL A 120 2.44 12.97 -6.76
CA VAL A 120 2.56 14.26 -6.07
C VAL A 120 1.54 14.37 -4.94
N GLU A 121 0.31 13.92 -5.21
CA GLU A 121 -0.81 13.96 -4.29
C GLU A 121 -0.59 13.07 -3.06
N GLU A 122 0.00 11.89 -3.28
CA GLU A 122 0.42 10.96 -2.22
C GLU A 122 1.57 11.52 -1.40
N THR A 123 2.56 12.15 -2.05
CA THR A 123 3.65 12.87 -1.35
C THR A 123 3.09 13.99 -0.45
N LEU A 124 2.01 14.65 -0.89
CA LEU A 124 1.33 15.71 -0.15
C LEU A 124 0.32 15.20 0.89
N ASN A 125 0.06 13.89 0.98
CA ASN A 125 -0.91 13.27 1.90
C ASN A 125 -2.31 13.94 1.84
N VAL A 126 -2.74 14.35 0.65
CA VAL A 126 -4.03 15.04 0.44
C VAL A 126 -5.20 14.12 0.79
N ASP A 127 -5.06 12.85 0.46
CA ASP A 127 -5.98 11.76 0.76
C ASP A 127 -6.21 11.57 2.27
N VAL A 128 -5.15 11.54 3.07
CA VAL A 128 -5.23 11.40 4.53
C VAL A 128 -5.97 12.59 5.15
N THR A 129 -5.69 13.80 4.65
CA THR A 129 -6.36 15.02 5.13
C THR A 129 -7.84 15.02 4.76
N LEU A 130 -8.17 14.64 3.53
CA LEU A 130 -9.55 14.56 3.05
C LEU A 130 -10.36 13.53 3.85
N MET A 131 -9.81 12.33 4.06
CA MET A 131 -10.48 11.28 4.84
C MET A 131 -10.75 11.71 6.27
N LYS A 132 -9.77 12.33 6.96
CA LYS A 132 -9.98 12.84 8.32
C LYS A 132 -11.11 13.87 8.37
N ARG A 133 -11.14 14.81 7.43
CA ARG A 133 -12.23 15.80 7.34
C ARG A 133 -13.59 15.16 7.07
N ALA A 134 -13.63 14.14 6.21
CA ALA A 134 -14.87 13.40 5.92
C ALA A 134 -15.37 12.66 7.17
N LEU A 135 -14.49 11.97 7.90
CA LEU A 135 -14.84 11.30 9.16
C LEU A 135 -15.35 12.28 10.22
N GLU A 136 -14.84 13.51 10.23
CA GLU A 136 -15.25 14.56 11.18
C GLU A 136 -16.56 15.27 10.79
N SER A 137 -16.98 15.21 9.52
CA SER A 137 -18.03 16.10 8.98
C SER A 137 -19.19 15.38 8.28
N CYS A 138 -19.02 14.15 7.80
CA CYS A 138 -20.00 13.44 6.99
C CYS A 138 -20.76 12.41 7.80
N ALA A 139 -22.09 12.40 7.69
CA ALA A 139 -22.95 11.34 8.22
C ALA A 139 -23.33 10.30 7.15
N LEU A 140 -23.34 10.70 5.88
CA LEU A 140 -23.77 9.91 4.73
C LEU A 140 -22.82 10.12 3.55
N VAL A 141 -22.93 9.25 2.54
CA VAL A 141 -22.13 9.31 1.30
C VAL A 141 -22.72 10.30 0.27
N THR A 142 -23.98 10.70 0.43
CA THR A 142 -24.77 11.51 -0.54
C THR A 142 -24.99 12.94 -0.08
#